data_AF-A0A225V2E5-F1
#
_entry.id   AF-A0A225V2E5-F1
#
_cell.length_a   1.000
_cell.length_b   1.000
_cell.length_c   1.000
_cell.angle_alpha   90.00
_cell.angle_beta   90.00
_cell.angle_gamma   90.00
#
_symmetry.space_group_name_H-M   'P 1'
#
loop_
_entity.id
_entity.type
_entity.pdbx_description
1 polymer ?
#
loop_
_entity_poly.entity_id
_entity_poly.type
_entity_poly.pdbx_seq_one_letter_code
_entity_poly.pdbx_strand_id
1 'polypeptide(L)'
;MAFPVELPMETPHAKPTFYVRNCYAQYYDKVLGLLDTIPVASVTITGTSGIGKSVFFAYFFNRFSFENKKATIITACFDEESNLLKGTKWLINTKVIRRQCVN
;
A
#
# COMPACT_ATOMS: atom_id res chain seq x y z
N MET A 1 40.49 -4.45 8.83
CA MET A 1 40.22 -4.75 7.41
C MET A 1 39.46 -3.57 6.84
N ALA A 2 40.01 -2.88 5.84
CA ALA A 2 39.35 -1.74 5.20
C ALA A 2 38.51 -2.25 4.03
N PHE A 3 37.23 -1.88 3.99
CA PHE A 3 36.36 -2.20 2.87
C PHE A 3 36.77 -1.39 1.62
N PRO A 4 36.75 -1.99 0.42
CA PRO A 4 37.12 -1.30 -0.82
C PRO A 4 36.09 -0.21 -1.18
N VAL A 5 36.62 0.95 -1.58
CA VAL A 5 35.89 2.23 -1.73
C VAL A 5 35.04 2.31 -3.01
N GLU A 6 35.14 1.32 -3.90
CA GLU A 6 34.46 1.33 -5.22
C GLU A 6 33.41 0.21 -5.37
N LEU A 7 32.69 -0.10 -4.29
CA LEU A 7 31.44 -0.85 -4.44
C LEU A 7 30.34 0.14 -4.88
N PRO A 8 29.65 -0.10 -6.01
CA PRO A 8 28.57 0.76 -6.47
C PRO A 8 27.34 0.52 -5.60
N MET A 9 27.35 1.02 -4.37
CA MET A 9 26.21 0.82 -3.48
C MET A 9 25.90 2.02 -2.59
N GLU A 10 26.15 3.23 -3.07
CA GLU A 10 25.61 4.45 -2.44
C GLU A 10 25.21 5.50 -3.50
N THR A 11 24.36 5.13 -4.45
CA THR A 11 23.45 6.15 -4.99
C THR A 11 22.20 6.13 -4.12
N PRO A 12 21.75 7.26 -3.55
CA PRO A 12 20.42 7.32 -2.95
C PRO A 12 19.43 6.96 -4.06
N HIS A 13 18.94 5.73 -4.02
CA HIS A 13 18.01 5.25 -5.03
C HIS A 13 16.72 6.06 -4.86
N ALA A 14 16.50 7.02 -5.76
CA ALA A 14 15.20 7.67 -5.98
C ALA A 14 14.14 6.71 -6.55
N LYS A 15 14.34 5.40 -6.35
CA LYS A 15 13.48 4.31 -6.80
C LYS A 15 12.56 3.90 -5.64
N PRO A 16 11.36 3.37 -5.93
CA PRO A 16 10.46 2.89 -4.88
C PRO A 16 11.20 1.89 -3.98
N THR A 17 11.05 2.05 -2.67
CA THR A 17 11.68 1.24 -1.60
C THR A 17 11.19 -0.22 -1.56
N PHE A 18 10.46 -0.67 -2.58
CA PHE A 18 9.81 -1.98 -2.66
C PHE A 18 9.67 -2.44 -4.12
N TYR A 19 9.69 -3.76 -4.31
CA TYR A 19 9.57 -4.40 -5.63
C TYR A 19 8.18 -4.15 -6.25
N VAL A 20 8.16 -3.51 -7.42
CA VAL A 20 6.93 -3.19 -8.17
C VAL A 20 6.73 -4.22 -9.28
N ARG A 21 5.55 -4.85 -9.32
CA ARG A 21 5.17 -5.75 -10.42
C ARG A 21 4.50 -4.97 -11.54
N ASN A 22 4.67 -5.42 -12.78
CA ASN A 22 4.06 -4.80 -13.96
C ASN A 22 2.53 -4.68 -13.86
N CYS A 23 1.87 -5.64 -13.17
CA CYS A 23 0.42 -5.62 -13.00
C CYS A 23 -0.07 -4.59 -11.95
N TYR A 24 0.79 -4.06 -11.08
CA TYR A 24 0.37 -3.18 -10.00
C TYR A 24 -0.26 -1.87 -10.50
N ALA A 25 0.26 -1.32 -11.60
CA ALA A 25 -0.33 -0.13 -12.20
C ALA A 25 -1.79 -0.38 -12.64
N GLN A 26 -2.05 -1.50 -13.31
CA GLN A 26 -3.38 -1.86 -13.77
C GLN A 26 -4.36 -2.08 -12.60
N TYR A 27 -3.90 -2.69 -11.51
CA TYR A 27 -4.73 -2.86 -10.31
C TYR A 27 -4.97 -1.55 -9.57
N TYR A 28 -3.98 -0.65 -9.54
CA TYR A 28 -4.13 0.68 -8.96
C TYR A 28 -5.25 1.46 -9.66
N ASP A 29 -5.23 1.51 -11.00
CA ASP A 29 -6.23 2.23 -11.78
C ASP A 29 -7.64 1.63 -11.59
N LYS A 30 -7.74 0.30 -11.49
CA LYS A 30 -9.01 -0.40 -11.19
C LYS A 30 -9.56 -0.05 -9.82
N VAL A 31 -8.71 -0.07 -8.78
CA VAL A 31 -9.12 0.27 -7.42
C VAL A 31 -9.55 1.73 -7.35
N LEU A 32 -8.82 2.64 -8.01
CA LEU A 32 -9.16 4.06 -8.05
C LEU A 32 -10.50 4.29 -8.76
N GLY A 33 -10.71 3.66 -9.92
CA GLY A 33 -12.00 3.71 -10.62
C GLY A 33 -13.16 3.21 -9.76
N LEU A 34 -12.99 2.10 -9.04
CA LEU A 34 -14.02 1.60 -8.11
C LEU A 34 -14.30 2.58 -6.97
N LEU A 35 -13.28 3.30 -6.48
CA LEU A 35 -13.43 4.28 -5.39
C LEU A 35 -14.06 5.61 -5.83
N ASP A 36 -13.97 5.97 -7.11
CA ASP A 36 -14.43 7.26 -7.62
C ASP A 36 -15.81 7.18 -8.33
N THR A 37 -16.18 6.03 -8.90
CA THR A 37 -17.36 5.94 -9.79
C THR A 37 -18.65 5.56 -9.08
N ILE A 38 -18.59 4.89 -7.93
CA ILE A 38 -19.76 4.34 -7.22
C ILE A 38 -19.61 4.69 -5.73
N PRO A 39 -20.69 4.92 -4.96
CA PRO A 39 -20.65 4.96 -3.51
C PRO A 39 -20.37 3.54 -2.94
N VAL A 40 -19.26 2.92 -3.33
CA VAL A 40 -18.82 1.64 -2.78
C VAL A 40 -18.20 1.92 -1.42
N ALA A 41 -18.79 1.32 -0.38
CA ALA A 41 -18.28 1.49 0.98
C ALA A 41 -16.90 0.85 1.20
N SER A 42 -16.50 -0.13 0.37
CA SER A 42 -15.24 -0.86 0.51
C SER A 42 -14.81 -1.59 -0.78
N VAL A 43 -13.50 -1.68 -1.00
CA VAL A 43 -12.89 -2.52 -2.04
C VAL A 43 -12.06 -3.61 -1.36
N THR A 44 -12.33 -4.87 -1.70
CA THR A 44 -11.60 -6.03 -1.15
C THR A 44 -10.64 -6.59 -2.18
N ILE A 45 -9.35 -6.69 -1.82
CA ILE A 45 -8.32 -7.28 -2.66
C ILE A 45 -8.09 -8.73 -2.24
N THR A 46 -8.44 -9.67 -3.11
CA THR A 46 -8.28 -11.11 -2.89
C THR A 46 -7.14 -11.68 -3.74
N GLY A 47 -6.67 -12.87 -3.38
CA GLY A 47 -5.64 -13.60 -4.13
C GLY A 47 -4.94 -14.64 -3.27
N THR A 48 -4.18 -15.53 -3.89
CA THR A 48 -3.46 -16.61 -3.23
C THR A 48 -2.48 -16.09 -2.17
N SER A 49 -2.22 -16.88 -1.13
CA SER A 49 -1.13 -16.58 -0.19
C SER A 49 0.20 -16.43 -0.93
N GLY A 50 1.09 -15.55 -0.45
CA GLY A 50 2.39 -15.29 -1.09
C GLY A 50 2.37 -14.46 -2.39
N ILE A 51 1.21 -14.14 -2.97
CA ILE A 51 1.14 -13.36 -4.22
C ILE A 51 1.59 -11.89 -4.07
N GLY A 52 1.87 -11.44 -2.84
CA GLY A 52 2.37 -10.08 -2.59
C GLY A 52 1.27 -9.03 -2.37
N LYS A 53 0.10 -9.42 -1.83
CA LYS A 53 -0.99 -8.48 -1.48
C LYS A 53 -0.50 -7.34 -0.57
N SER A 54 0.31 -7.66 0.46
CA SER A 54 0.89 -6.66 1.37
C SER A 54 1.79 -5.66 0.65
N VAL A 55 2.57 -6.12 -0.33
CA VAL A 55 3.45 -5.27 -1.14
C VAL A 55 2.63 -4.38 -2.07
N PHE A 56 1.53 -4.90 -2.63
CA PHE A 56 0.59 -4.10 -3.41
C PHE A 56 -0.05 -2.98 -2.56
N PHE A 57 -0.45 -3.26 -1.31
CA PHE A 57 -0.96 -2.21 -0.42
C PHE A 57 0.07 -1.10 -0.18
N ALA A 58 1.34 -1.46 0.05
CA ALA A 58 2.41 -0.48 0.19
C ALA A 58 2.59 0.37 -1.09
N TYR A 59 2.58 -0.27 -2.27
CA TYR A 59 2.60 0.42 -3.56
C TYR A 59 1.42 1.39 -3.72
N PHE A 60 0.21 0.91 -3.43
CA PHE A 60 -1.01 1.70 -3.54
C PHE A 60 -0.94 2.92 -2.63
N PHE A 61 -0.61 2.76 -1.34
CA PHE A 61 -0.55 3.87 -0.40
C PHE A 61 0.53 4.89 -0.75
N ASN A 62 1.71 4.42 -1.17
CA ASN A 62 2.80 5.31 -1.55
C ASN A 62 2.48 6.13 -2.81
N ARG A 63 1.86 5.49 -3.81
CA ARG A 63 1.46 6.17 -5.04
C ARG A 63 0.27 7.10 -4.80
N PHE A 64 -0.73 6.64 -4.07
CA PHE A 64 -1.93 7.43 -3.79
C PHE A 64 -1.62 8.67 -2.95
N SER A 65 -0.72 8.58 -1.97
CA SER A 65 -0.30 9.74 -1.17
C SER A 65 0.50 10.76 -1.98
N PHE A 66 1.29 10.31 -2.95
CA PHE A 66 2.03 11.18 -3.86
C PHE A 66 1.10 11.93 -4.82
N GLU A 67 0.14 11.22 -5.42
CA GLU A 67 -0.82 11.79 -6.38
C GLU A 67 -1.88 12.66 -5.67
N ASN A 68 -2.30 12.28 -4.46
CA ASN A 68 -3.37 12.95 -3.71
C ASN A 68 -2.84 13.51 -2.39
N LYS A 69 -2.15 14.65 -2.45
CA LYS A 69 -1.58 15.36 -1.28
C LYS A 69 -2.60 15.85 -0.24
N LYS A 70 -3.89 15.68 -0.49
CA LYS A 70 -4.98 16.06 0.44
C LYS A 70 -5.81 14.87 0.92
N ALA A 71 -5.39 13.63 0.59
CA ALA A 71 -6.07 12.41 1.00
C ALA A 71 -5.34 11.69 2.15
N THR A 72 -6.06 11.35 3.22
CA THR A 72 -5.63 10.58 4.40
C THR A 72 -5.98 9.16 4.11
N ILE A 73 -5.02 8.32 4.42
CA ILE A 73 -5.20 6.89 4.36
C ILE A 73 -5.32 6.42 5.81
N ILE A 74 -6.49 5.89 6.17
CA ILE A 74 -6.64 5.16 7.44
C ILE A 74 -6.46 3.68 7.13
N THR A 75 -5.43 3.08 7.71
CA THR A 75 -5.21 1.63 7.65
C THR A 75 -5.55 1.02 9.01
N ALA A 76 -6.44 0.04 9.00
CA ALA A 76 -6.78 -0.74 10.19
C ALA A 76 -6.59 -2.23 9.90
N CYS A 77 -6.02 -2.94 10.87
CA CYS A 77 -5.83 -4.37 10.88
C CYS A 77 -6.75 -4.96 11.95
N PHE A 78 -7.56 -5.94 11.54
CA PHE A 78 -8.51 -6.63 12.40
C PHE A 78 -8.14 -8.11 12.48
N ASP A 79 -8.51 -8.75 13.59
CA ASP A 79 -8.47 -10.20 13.74
C ASP A 79 -9.67 -10.87 13.04
N GLU A 80 -9.78 -12.19 13.18
CA GLU A 80 -10.87 -13.00 12.60
C GLU A 80 -12.24 -12.67 13.24
N GLU A 81 -12.25 -12.21 14.48
CA GLU A 81 -13.45 -11.79 15.23
C GLU A 81 -13.82 -10.32 14.98
N SER A 82 -13.13 -9.64 14.06
CA SER A 82 -13.28 -8.21 13.76
C SER A 82 -12.91 -7.26 14.89
N ASN A 83 -12.15 -7.72 15.89
CA ASN A 83 -11.52 -6.85 16.86
C ASN A 83 -10.35 -6.10 16.21
N LEU A 84 -10.22 -4.81 16.52
CA LEU A 84 -9.13 -3.99 16.02
C LEU A 84 -7.81 -4.41 16.69
N LEU A 85 -6.91 -5.01 15.93
CA LEU A 85 -5.57 -5.37 16.40
C LEU A 85 -4.65 -4.15 16.40
N LYS A 86 -4.67 -3.36 15.31
CA LYS A 86 -3.80 -2.21 15.14
C LYS A 86 -4.39 -1.20 14.16
N GLY A 87 -4.43 0.07 14.57
CA GLY A 87 -4.77 1.19 13.70
C GLY A 87 -3.58 2.12 13.55
N THR A 88 -3.24 2.49 12.32
CA THR A 88 -2.23 3.52 12.03
C THR A 88 -2.85 4.59 11.14
N LYS A 89 -2.78 5.84 11.58
CA LYS A 89 -3.32 7.00 10.87
C LYS A 89 -2.19 7.70 10.12
N TRP A 90 -2.28 7.74 8.79
CA TRP A 90 -1.40 8.56 7.96
C TRP A 90 -2.15 9.86 7.59
N LEU A 91 -1.81 10.96 8.27
CA LEU A 91 -2.52 12.24 8.25
C LEU A 91 -2.22 13.09 7.01
N ILE A 92 -3.23 13.29 6.14
CA ILE A 92 -3.64 14.57 5.49
C ILE A 92 -5.00 14.40 4.74
N ASN A 93 -6.15 14.54 5.45
CA ASN A 93 -7.64 14.39 5.15
C ASN A 93 -8.37 13.16 4.50
N THR A 94 -9.34 12.54 5.21
CA THR A 94 -9.90 11.14 5.27
C THR A 94 -10.41 10.34 4.03
N LYS A 95 -9.85 9.14 3.77
CA LYS A 95 -10.46 7.92 3.15
C LYS A 95 -10.01 6.64 3.93
N VAL A 96 -10.92 5.70 4.23
CA VAL A 96 -10.64 4.50 5.07
C VAL A 96 -10.41 3.26 4.20
N ILE A 97 -9.29 2.55 4.40
CA ILE A 97 -8.99 1.28 3.70
C ILE A 97 -8.88 0.17 4.75
N ARG A 98 -9.82 -0.78 4.72
CA ARG A 98 -9.85 -1.94 5.63
C ARG A 98 -8.90 -3.03 5.14
N ARG A 99 -8.07 -3.57 6.04
CA ARG A 99 -7.25 -4.77 5.80
C ARG A 99 -7.65 -5.84 6.80
N GLN A 100 -8.00 -7.02 6.30
CA GLN A 100 -8.12 -8.21 7.14
C GLN A 100 -6.74 -8.86 7.27
N CYS A 101 -6.28 -9.05 8.50
CA CYS A 101 -5.00 -9.68 8.79
C CYS A 101 -5.27 -11.15 9.08
N VAL A 102 -4.78 -12.04 8.22
CA VAL A 102 -4.77 -13.49 8.49
C VAL A 102 -3.37 -13.81 9.01
N ASN A 103 -3.29 -14.44 10.18
CA ASN A 103 -2.04 -14.91 10.80
C ASN A 103 -1.34 -15.96 9.94
#